data_AF-A0A0D2LQY8-F1
#
_entry.id   AF-A0A0D2LQY8-F1
#
_cell.length_a   1.000
_cell.length_b   1.000
_cell.length_c   1.000
_cell.angle_alpha   90.00
_cell.angle_beta   90.00
_cell.angle_gamma   90.00
#
_symmetry.space_group_name_H-M   'P 1'
#
loop_
_entity.id
_entity.type
_entity.pdbx_description
1 polymer ?
#
loop_
_entity_poly.entity_id
_entity_poly.type
_entity_poly.pdbx_seq_one_letter_code
_entity_poly.pdbx_strand_id
1 'polypeptide(L)'
;MPDNKTVYGTDDHPNGVLVKFVADKAGDLSSGTLFAAKYTAQRLDNVTGKPTWDVKWIPLGKGQQDSLDGLARGGLTFASMFDVAQPTGSPLKCPAGYTPTNHVNDIYAIKKNGTGDKYYIECLRVKKGMETAAAFFETRRYASMLGATTEFEKQVRALAAAAASLGPAVAWSASLASQGLCAVRD
;
A
#
# COMPACT_ATOMS: atom_id res chain seq x y z
N MET A 1 -3.95 14.54 -12.41
CA MET A 1 -3.95 15.57 -11.34
C MET A 1 -3.46 16.89 -11.94
N PRO A 2 -3.80 18.06 -11.38
CA PRO A 2 -3.42 19.37 -11.96
C PRO A 2 -1.89 19.57 -12.14
N ASP A 3 -1.08 18.84 -11.39
CA ASP A 3 0.38 18.85 -11.49
C ASP A 3 0.96 17.98 -12.62
N ASN A 4 0.13 17.18 -13.30
CA ASN A 4 0.51 16.17 -14.28
C ASN A 4 1.61 15.19 -13.80
N LYS A 5 1.75 15.00 -12.49
CA LYS A 5 2.78 14.13 -11.88
C LYS A 5 2.20 13.11 -10.92
N THR A 6 1.12 13.47 -10.23
CA THR A 6 0.60 12.65 -9.14
C THR A 6 -0.49 11.69 -9.63
N VAL A 7 -0.35 10.43 -9.23
CA VAL A 7 -1.38 9.38 -9.37
C VAL A 7 -1.69 8.84 -7.98
N TYR A 8 -2.97 8.79 -7.63
CA TYR A 8 -3.42 8.13 -6.40
C TYR A 8 -3.83 6.70 -6.71
N GLY A 9 -3.52 5.78 -5.80
CA GLY A 9 -3.93 4.39 -5.86
C GLY A 9 -4.55 3.96 -4.54
N THR A 10 -5.55 3.09 -4.63
CA THR A 10 -6.19 2.49 -3.47
C THR A 10 -6.11 0.98 -3.59
N ASP A 11 -6.20 0.31 -2.43
CA ASP A 11 -6.12 -1.14 -2.31
C ASP A 11 -7.48 -1.68 -1.86
N ASP A 12 -8.12 -2.48 -2.72
CA ASP A 12 -9.41 -3.11 -2.43
C ASP A 12 -9.21 -4.46 -1.71
N HIS A 13 -8.69 -4.37 -0.48
CA HIS A 13 -8.51 -5.50 0.41
C HIS A 13 -8.71 -5.04 1.86
N PRO A 14 -9.08 -5.93 2.78
CA PRO A 14 -8.95 -5.64 4.21
C PRO A 14 -7.51 -5.25 4.54
N ASN A 15 -7.35 -4.33 5.49
CA ASN A 15 -6.04 -3.75 5.80
C ASN A 15 -5.29 -3.16 4.58
N GLY A 16 -6.03 -2.52 3.67
CA GLY A 16 -5.49 -1.87 2.49
C GLY A 16 -4.71 -0.59 2.80
N VAL A 17 -4.07 -0.04 1.76
CA VAL A 17 -3.30 1.20 1.81
C VAL A 17 -3.82 2.24 0.82
N LEU A 18 -3.77 3.51 1.22
CA LEU A 18 -3.88 4.64 0.30
C LEU A 18 -2.48 5.07 -0.11
N VAL A 19 -2.19 5.00 -1.40
CA VAL A 19 -0.87 5.35 -1.95
C VAL A 19 -0.97 6.51 -2.93
N LYS A 20 0.15 7.20 -3.10
CA LYS A 20 0.35 8.10 -4.23
C LYS A 20 1.71 7.87 -4.85
N PHE A 21 1.76 7.92 -6.17
CA PHE A 21 2.99 8.00 -6.93
C PHE A 21 3.16 9.42 -7.43
N VAL A 22 4.34 10.00 -7.25
CA VAL A 22 4.70 11.32 -7.78
C VAL A 22 5.84 11.14 -8.77
N ALA A 23 5.54 11.38 -10.04
CA ALA A 23 6.52 11.31 -11.12
C ALA A 23 7.60 12.38 -11.01
N ASP A 24 8.83 12.05 -11.42
CA ASP A 24 9.92 13.01 -11.49
C ASP A 24 9.62 14.09 -12.56
N LYS A 25 9.07 13.68 -13.71
CA LYS A 25 8.72 14.53 -14.86
C LYS A 25 7.22 14.53 -15.11
N ALA A 26 6.67 15.72 -15.41
CA ALA A 26 5.26 15.87 -15.71
C ALA A 26 4.90 15.12 -17.01
N GLY A 27 3.80 14.36 -16.98
CA GLY A 27 3.32 13.55 -18.10
C GLY A 27 4.09 12.25 -18.34
N ASP A 28 5.05 11.90 -17.48
CA ASP A 28 5.92 10.73 -17.66
C ASP A 28 6.00 9.92 -16.36
N LEU A 29 5.34 8.75 -16.35
CA LEU A 29 5.26 7.88 -15.18
C LEU A 29 6.41 6.85 -15.11
N SER A 30 7.42 6.94 -15.98
CA SER A 30 8.54 5.99 -16.02
C SER A 30 9.47 6.07 -14.82
N SER A 31 9.42 7.14 -14.03
CA SER A 31 10.24 7.31 -12.83
C SER A 31 9.57 8.23 -11.81
N GLY A 32 9.76 7.92 -10.52
CA GLY A 32 9.15 8.71 -9.45
C GLY A 32 9.20 8.03 -8.10
N THR A 33 8.56 8.67 -7.12
CA THR A 33 8.53 8.20 -5.73
C THR A 33 7.14 7.72 -5.36
N LEU A 34 7.07 6.52 -4.78
CA LEU A 34 5.86 5.95 -4.20
C LEU A 34 5.76 6.36 -2.74
N PHE A 35 4.57 6.78 -2.31
CA PHE A 35 4.25 7.17 -0.94
C PHE A 35 3.02 6.42 -0.45
N ALA A 36 2.94 6.19 0.86
CA ALA A 36 1.74 5.74 1.55
C ALA A 36 1.21 6.80 2.52
N ALA A 37 -0.11 6.86 2.68
CA ALA A 37 -0.76 7.78 3.60
C ALA A 37 -0.60 7.32 5.06
N LYS A 38 -0.38 8.27 5.95
CA LYS A 38 -0.48 8.12 7.41
C LYS A 38 -1.46 9.16 7.93
N TYR A 39 -2.57 8.67 8.48
CA TYR A 39 -3.56 9.48 9.16
C TYR A 39 -3.06 9.69 10.60
N THR A 40 -3.04 10.94 11.09
CA THR A 40 -2.50 11.24 12.41
C THR A 40 -3.55 11.75 13.40
N ALA A 41 -3.87 13.04 13.36
CA ALA A 41 -4.76 13.65 14.34
C ALA A 41 -6.17 13.74 13.75
N GLN A 42 -7.15 13.18 14.47
CA GLN A 42 -8.55 13.48 14.22
C GLN A 42 -8.89 14.83 14.88
N ARG A 43 -9.56 15.70 14.14
CA ARG A 43 -10.10 16.97 14.65
C ARG A 43 -11.58 17.05 14.28
N LEU A 44 -12.31 17.95 14.93
CA LEU A 44 -13.63 18.36 14.45
C LEU A 44 -13.48 19.65 13.66
N ASP A 45 -14.08 19.70 12.48
CA ASP A 45 -14.22 20.94 11.74
C ASP A 45 -15.21 21.85 12.47
N ASN A 46 -14.77 23.04 12.86
CA ASN A 46 -15.54 23.96 13.71
C ASN A 46 -16.77 24.57 13.02
N VAL A 47 -16.90 24.43 11.69
CA VAL A 47 -18.01 24.98 10.91
C VAL A 47 -19.05 23.89 10.59
N THR A 48 -18.58 22.72 10.19
CA THR A 48 -19.42 21.61 9.74
C THR A 48 -19.69 20.57 10.82
N GLY A 49 -18.93 20.59 11.93
CA GLY A 49 -18.99 19.59 12.99
C GLY A 49 -18.50 18.20 12.56
N LYS A 50 -17.94 18.05 11.36
CA LYS A 50 -17.52 16.76 10.81
C LYS A 50 -16.09 16.42 11.27
N PRO A 51 -15.79 15.13 11.49
CA PRO A 51 -14.43 14.72 11.76
C PRO A 51 -13.54 14.95 10.53
N THR A 52 -12.35 15.48 10.78
CA THR A 52 -11.29 15.70 9.80
C THR A 52 -10.02 15.01 10.28
N TRP A 53 -9.14 14.64 9.37
CA TRP A 53 -7.88 13.99 9.70
C TRP A 53 -6.72 14.65 8.96
N ASP A 54 -5.59 14.77 9.65
CA ASP A 54 -4.34 15.09 9.00
C ASP A 54 -3.78 13.88 8.26
N VAL A 55 -3.40 14.08 7.00
CA VAL A 55 -2.73 13.07 6.18
C VAL A 55 -1.27 13.47 5.96
N LYS A 56 -0.36 12.65 6.47
CA LYS A 56 1.06 12.69 6.13
C LYS A 56 1.35 11.65 5.06
N TRP A 57 2.37 11.90 4.23
CA TRP A 57 2.81 10.97 3.19
C TRP A 57 4.18 10.43 3.54
N ILE A 58 4.27 9.11 3.72
CA ILE A 58 5.52 8.41 4.00
C ILE A 58 6.12 7.98 2.66
N PRO A 59 7.34 8.41 2.30
CA PRO A 59 8.02 7.88 1.13
C PRO A 59 8.34 6.40 1.36
N LEU A 60 7.89 5.54 0.45
CA LEU A 60 8.22 4.13 0.46
C LEU A 60 9.52 3.91 -0.31
N GLY A 61 9.60 4.40 -1.54
CA GLY A 61 10.78 4.23 -2.36
C GLY A 61 10.70 4.96 -3.69
N LYS A 62 11.85 5.14 -4.31
CA LYS A 62 11.97 5.67 -5.67
C LYS A 62 12.15 4.51 -6.65
N GLY A 63 11.41 4.55 -7.74
CA GLY A 63 11.41 3.52 -8.78
C GLY A 63 11.65 4.13 -10.16
N GLN A 64 12.22 3.31 -11.04
CA GLN A 64 12.35 3.57 -12.46
C GLN A 64 11.85 2.32 -13.21
N GLN A 65 11.04 2.52 -14.23
CA GLN A 65 10.33 1.47 -14.95
C GLN A 65 11.27 0.36 -15.43
N ASP A 66 12.36 0.70 -16.14
CA ASP A 66 13.29 -0.30 -16.67
C ASP A 66 13.92 -1.18 -15.57
N SER A 67 14.22 -0.61 -14.41
CA SER A 67 14.78 -1.33 -13.27
C SER A 67 13.74 -2.25 -12.62
N LEU A 68 12.51 -1.74 -12.42
CA LEU A 68 11.41 -2.52 -11.88
C LEU A 68 11.01 -3.67 -12.83
N ASP A 69 10.96 -3.41 -14.14
CA ASP A 69 10.70 -4.41 -15.17
C ASP A 69 11.79 -5.49 -15.18
N GLY A 70 13.06 -5.07 -15.02
CA GLY A 70 14.19 -5.98 -14.86
C GLY A 70 14.05 -6.89 -13.64
N LEU A 71 13.65 -6.35 -12.49
CA LEU A 71 13.39 -7.13 -11.27
C LEU A 71 12.23 -8.12 -11.47
N ALA A 72 11.11 -7.65 -12.04
CA ALA A 72 9.92 -8.47 -12.27
C ALA A 72 10.24 -9.67 -13.20
N ARG A 73 11.00 -9.42 -14.26
CA ARG A 73 11.40 -10.47 -15.22
C ARG A 73 12.53 -11.35 -14.71
N GLY A 74 13.34 -10.86 -13.78
CA GLY A 74 14.48 -11.56 -13.17
C GLY A 74 14.10 -12.64 -12.16
N GLY A 75 12.80 -12.94 -11.97
CA GLY A 75 12.35 -13.96 -11.03
C GLY A 75 12.40 -13.50 -9.57
N LEU A 76 12.12 -12.22 -9.32
CA LEU A 76 11.97 -11.69 -7.96
C LEU A 76 10.91 -12.50 -7.19
N THR A 77 11.29 -12.99 -6.02
CA THR A 77 10.38 -13.74 -5.12
C THR A 77 10.24 -13.04 -3.79
N PHE A 78 9.19 -13.36 -3.04
CA PHE A 78 9.02 -12.85 -1.67
C PHE A 78 10.26 -13.13 -0.79
N ALA A 79 10.79 -14.35 -0.86
CA ALA A 79 11.98 -14.76 -0.12
C ALA A 79 13.26 -14.02 -0.58
N SER A 80 13.29 -13.45 -1.78
CA SER A 80 14.40 -12.59 -2.21
C SER A 80 14.36 -11.20 -1.58
N MET A 81 13.18 -10.74 -1.16
CA MET A 81 12.97 -9.40 -0.57
C MET A 81 12.96 -9.40 0.96
N PHE A 82 12.40 -10.45 1.57
CA PHE A 82 12.15 -10.49 3.02
C PHE A 82 12.77 -11.71 3.68
N ASP A 83 13.30 -11.50 4.88
CA ASP A 83 13.42 -12.54 5.89
C ASP A 83 12.14 -12.59 6.72
N VAL A 84 11.74 -13.79 7.12
CA VAL A 84 10.55 -14.05 7.93
C VAL A 84 10.97 -14.64 9.27
N ALA A 85 10.35 -14.18 10.35
CA ALA A 85 10.50 -14.79 11.66
C ALA A 85 9.16 -15.22 12.25
N GLN A 86 9.20 -16.25 13.10
CA GLN A 86 8.06 -16.59 13.93
C GLN A 86 7.99 -15.63 15.12
N PRO A 87 6.81 -15.06 15.44
CA PRO A 87 6.63 -14.32 16.67
C PRO A 87 6.79 -15.26 17.88
N THR A 88 7.34 -14.73 18.97
CA THR A 88 7.61 -15.49 20.20
C THR A 88 7.15 -14.72 21.43
N GLY A 89 6.97 -15.42 22.57
CA GLY A 89 6.62 -14.81 23.86
C GLY A 89 5.13 -14.81 24.20
N SER A 90 4.78 -14.13 25.31
CA SER A 90 3.40 -13.91 25.75
C SER A 90 3.28 -12.52 26.39
N PRO A 91 2.74 -11.49 25.70
CA PRO A 91 2.10 -11.57 24.38
C PRO A 91 3.10 -11.87 23.25
N LEU A 92 2.62 -12.44 22.15
CA LEU A 92 3.44 -12.71 20.97
C LEU A 92 4.02 -11.41 20.40
N LYS A 93 5.33 -11.43 20.10
CA LYS A 93 6.07 -10.30 19.55
C LYS A 93 7.06 -10.76 18.49
N CYS A 94 7.32 -9.90 17.50
CA CYS A 94 8.40 -10.12 16.55
C CYS A 94 9.78 -10.11 17.24
N PRO A 95 10.70 -11.01 16.85
CA PRO A 95 12.08 -10.97 17.31
C PRO A 95 12.78 -9.66 16.96
N ALA A 96 13.88 -9.37 17.65
CA ALA A 96 14.68 -8.17 17.38
C ALA A 96 15.12 -8.11 15.91
N GLY A 97 14.97 -6.93 15.29
CA GLY A 97 15.30 -6.71 13.89
C GLY A 97 14.21 -7.11 12.88
N TYR A 98 13.08 -7.66 13.35
CA TYR A 98 11.90 -7.91 12.53
C TYR A 98 10.78 -6.94 12.92
N THR A 99 10.05 -6.46 11.91
CA THR A 99 8.94 -5.54 12.07
C THR A 99 7.64 -6.29 11.78
N PRO A 100 6.61 -6.18 12.64
CA PRO A 100 5.30 -6.73 12.34
C PRO A 100 4.69 -6.00 11.15
N THR A 101 3.94 -6.72 10.32
CA THR A 101 3.13 -6.12 9.25
C THR A 101 1.66 -6.42 9.50
N ASN A 102 0.79 -5.50 9.08
CA ASN A 102 -0.67 -5.64 9.18
C ASN A 102 -1.27 -6.40 7.99
N HIS A 103 -0.47 -7.19 7.26
CA HIS A 103 -0.96 -7.95 6.12
C HIS A 103 -1.76 -9.18 6.60
N VAL A 104 -3.00 -9.32 6.12
CA VAL A 104 -3.82 -10.50 6.41
C VAL A 104 -3.44 -11.63 5.46
N ASN A 105 -2.91 -12.74 5.98
CA ASN A 105 -2.74 -13.97 5.22
C ASN A 105 -2.91 -15.21 6.11
N ASP A 106 -3.47 -16.28 5.56
CA ASP A 106 -3.70 -17.52 6.31
C ASP A 106 -2.40 -18.26 6.67
N ILE A 107 -1.28 -17.94 6.00
CA ILE A 107 0.02 -18.58 6.20
C ILE A 107 0.59 -18.23 7.59
N TYR A 108 0.44 -16.98 8.04
CA TYR A 108 0.89 -16.53 9.37
C TYR A 108 -0.27 -16.37 10.35
N ALA A 109 -1.38 -17.08 10.11
CA ALA A 109 -2.49 -17.13 11.04
C ALA A 109 -2.09 -17.87 12.31
N ILE A 110 -2.19 -17.18 13.45
CA ILE A 110 -1.99 -17.78 14.75
C ILE A 110 -3.37 -18.05 15.35
N LYS A 111 -3.64 -19.31 15.66
CA LYS A 111 -4.89 -19.69 16.33
C LYS A 111 -4.81 -19.23 17.78
N LYS A 112 -5.78 -18.44 18.20
CA LYS A 112 -6.01 -18.19 19.62
C LYS A 112 -6.45 -19.50 20.27
N ASN A 113 -5.82 -19.87 21.39
CA ASN A 113 -6.09 -21.13 22.07
C ASN A 113 -7.59 -21.26 22.37
N GLY A 114 -8.24 -22.24 21.71
CA GLY A 114 -9.61 -22.67 22.02
C GLY A 114 -10.77 -21.86 21.44
N THR A 115 -10.55 -20.69 20.82
CA THR A 115 -11.67 -19.84 20.36
C THR A 115 -11.91 -19.85 18.85
N GLY A 116 -11.08 -20.53 18.04
CA GLY A 116 -11.20 -20.51 16.57
C GLY A 116 -10.80 -19.18 15.93
N ASP A 117 -10.66 -18.11 16.73
CA ASP A 117 -10.16 -16.81 16.30
C ASP A 117 -8.72 -16.93 15.76
N LYS A 118 -8.49 -16.35 14.58
CA LYS A 118 -7.16 -16.18 13.99
C LYS A 118 -6.70 -14.75 14.24
N TYR A 119 -5.49 -14.60 14.77
CA TYR A 119 -4.79 -13.32 14.74
C TYR A 119 -3.53 -13.45 13.88
N TYR A 120 -3.20 -12.39 13.15
CA TYR A 120 -2.14 -12.41 12.14
C TYR A 120 -0.96 -11.58 12.66
N ILE A 121 0.20 -12.21 12.82
CA ILE A 121 1.45 -11.50 13.10
C ILE A 121 2.48 -12.03 12.10
N GLU A 122 2.69 -11.29 11.02
CA GLU A 122 3.75 -11.54 10.06
C GLU A 122 4.96 -10.67 10.41
N CYS A 123 6.05 -11.29 10.86
CA CYS A 123 7.27 -10.59 11.26
C CYS A 123 8.28 -10.62 10.12
N LEU A 124 8.51 -9.46 9.51
CA LEU A 124 9.37 -9.33 8.34
C LEU A 124 10.58 -8.44 8.59
N ARG A 125 11.66 -8.75 7.90
CA ARG A 125 12.81 -7.85 7.75
C ARG A 125 13.13 -7.72 6.27
N VAL A 126 13.20 -6.49 5.77
CA VAL A 126 13.62 -6.23 4.38
C VAL A 126 15.10 -6.55 4.26
N LYS A 127 15.46 -7.33 3.24
CA LYS A 127 16.86 -7.62 2.91
C LYS A 127 17.52 -6.35 2.36
N LYS A 128 18.78 -6.15 2.72
CA LYS A 128 19.55 -4.98 2.30
C LYS A 128 19.54 -4.85 0.77
N GLY A 129 19.17 -3.67 0.27
CA GLY A 129 19.10 -3.38 -1.17
C GLY A 129 17.78 -3.78 -1.84
N MET A 130 16.85 -4.39 -1.09
CA MET A 130 15.53 -4.78 -1.59
C MET A 130 14.43 -3.80 -1.20
N GLU A 131 14.76 -2.61 -0.70
CA GLU A 131 13.80 -1.61 -0.23
C GLU A 131 12.92 -1.10 -1.38
N THR A 132 13.49 -0.86 -2.56
CA THR A 132 12.71 -0.49 -3.75
C THR A 132 11.83 -1.66 -4.21
N ALA A 133 12.35 -2.89 -4.20
CA ALA A 133 11.55 -4.06 -4.56
C ALA A 133 10.36 -4.23 -3.58
N ALA A 134 10.63 -4.16 -2.27
CA ALA A 134 9.61 -4.19 -1.22
C ALA A 134 8.57 -3.09 -1.39
N ALA A 135 8.99 -1.87 -1.77
CA ALA A 135 8.08 -0.75 -1.97
C ALA A 135 7.12 -0.94 -3.14
N PHE A 136 7.57 -1.50 -4.27
CA PHE A 136 6.77 -1.57 -5.50
C PHE A 136 6.06 -2.92 -5.72
N PHE A 137 6.61 -4.02 -5.18
CA PHE A 137 6.04 -5.37 -5.33
C PHE A 137 5.31 -5.87 -4.07
N GLU A 138 5.63 -5.30 -2.90
CA GLU A 138 5.04 -5.70 -1.61
C GLU A 138 4.58 -4.46 -0.82
N THR A 139 4.00 -3.50 -1.53
CA THR A 139 3.66 -2.15 -1.07
C THR A 139 2.94 -2.11 0.28
N ARG A 140 1.93 -2.96 0.47
CA ARG A 140 1.14 -2.99 1.72
C ARG A 140 1.99 -3.39 2.93
N ARG A 141 2.76 -4.48 2.79
CA ARG A 141 3.66 -4.97 3.84
C ARG A 141 4.67 -3.89 4.19
N TYR A 142 5.31 -3.33 3.18
CA TYR A 142 6.37 -2.35 3.40
C TYR A 142 5.85 -1.02 3.95
N ALA A 143 4.70 -0.54 3.49
CA ALA A 143 4.03 0.64 4.04
C ALA A 143 3.68 0.46 5.53
N SER A 144 3.16 -0.71 5.91
CA SER A 144 2.89 -1.07 7.31
C SER A 144 4.16 -1.05 8.15
N MET A 145 5.26 -1.63 7.65
CA MET A 145 6.55 -1.62 8.33
C MET A 145 7.11 -0.21 8.58
N LEU A 146 6.83 0.73 7.67
CA LEU A 146 7.22 2.14 7.80
C LEU A 146 6.21 2.98 8.62
N GLY A 147 5.13 2.36 9.12
CA GLY A 147 4.15 3.00 9.98
C GLY A 147 3.13 3.88 9.25
N ALA A 148 2.83 3.54 7.99
CA ALA A 148 1.67 4.06 7.26
C ALA A 148 0.36 3.51 7.84
N THR A 149 -0.73 4.21 7.58
CA THR A 149 -2.08 3.73 7.92
C THR A 149 -2.44 2.62 6.95
N THR A 150 -2.74 1.45 7.51
CA THR A 150 -3.02 0.21 6.78
C THR A 150 -4.33 -0.41 7.22
N GLU A 151 -5.21 0.35 7.85
CA GLU A 151 -6.50 -0.09 8.39
C GLU A 151 -7.66 0.30 7.46
N PHE A 152 -7.37 0.52 6.18
CA PHE A 152 -8.40 0.84 5.21
C PHE A 152 -9.12 -0.43 4.75
N GLU A 153 -10.44 -0.36 4.67
CA GLU A 153 -11.27 -1.47 4.22
C GLU A 153 -11.84 -1.18 2.83
N LYS A 154 -11.51 -2.06 1.87
CA LYS A 154 -12.17 -2.19 0.56
C LYS A 154 -12.40 -0.87 -0.18
N GLN A 155 -11.32 -0.18 -0.52
CA GLN A 155 -11.35 1.19 -1.06
C GLN A 155 -11.65 1.28 -2.57
N VAL A 156 -12.80 0.76 -3.02
CA VAL A 156 -13.19 0.82 -4.45
C VAL A 156 -13.72 2.19 -4.86
N ARG A 157 -14.28 2.98 -3.93
CA ARG A 157 -15.06 4.19 -4.24
C ARG A 157 -14.36 5.53 -3.96
N ALA A 158 -13.21 5.52 -3.28
CA ALA A 158 -12.56 6.74 -2.79
C ALA A 158 -11.94 7.60 -3.90
N LEU A 159 -11.41 7.00 -4.98
CA LEU A 159 -10.75 7.74 -6.06
C LEU A 159 -11.73 8.57 -6.90
N ALA A 160 -12.97 8.10 -7.07
CA ALA A 160 -13.99 8.80 -7.87
C ALA A 160 -14.50 10.07 -7.19
N ALA A 161 -14.57 10.10 -5.85
CA ALA A 161 -15.07 11.24 -5.10
C ALA A 161 -14.07 12.42 -5.07
N ALA A 162 -12.76 12.15 -5.01
CA ALA A 162 -11.73 13.18 -5.02
C ALA A 162 -11.59 13.88 -6.38
N ALA A 163 -11.91 13.19 -7.49
CA ALA A 163 -11.94 13.79 -8.82
C ALA A 163 -13.14 14.73 -9.02
N ALA A 164 -14.29 14.43 -8.39
CA ALA A 164 -15.51 15.22 -8.52
C ALA A 164 -15.40 16.62 -7.87
N SER A 165 -14.51 16.82 -6.90
CA SER A 165 -14.27 18.12 -6.27
C SER A 165 -13.31 19.05 -7.05
N LEU A 166 -12.75 18.62 -8.19
CA LEU A 166 -11.74 19.38 -8.94
C LEU A 166 -12.26 20.11 -10.21
N GLY A 167 -13.58 20.22 -10.38
CA GLY A 167 -14.17 20.99 -11.47
C GLY A 167 -14.10 20.31 -12.85
N PRO A 168 -14.84 20.83 -13.84
CA PRO A 168 -15.29 20.06 -15.01
C PRO A 168 -14.22 19.77 -16.08
N ALA A 169 -12.95 20.13 -15.86
CA ALA A 169 -11.90 19.96 -16.88
C ALA A 169 -11.30 18.55 -16.96
N VAL A 170 -11.70 17.61 -16.09
CA VAL A 170 -11.05 16.27 -15.99
C VAL A 170 -12.09 15.13 -16.01
N ALA A 171 -13.07 15.21 -16.92
CA ALA A 171 -14.10 14.17 -17.06
C ALA A 171 -13.76 13.08 -18.12
N TRP A 172 -12.58 13.10 -18.74
CA TRP A 172 -12.29 12.28 -19.93
C TRP A 172 -11.30 11.11 -19.73
N SER A 173 -11.31 10.46 -18.56
CA SER A 173 -10.55 9.22 -18.39
C SER A 173 -11.17 8.17 -17.46
N ALA A 174 -12.48 8.29 -17.14
CA ALA A 174 -13.17 7.32 -16.27
C ALA A 174 -13.79 6.12 -17.02
N SER A 175 -13.63 6.00 -18.34
CA SER A 175 -14.35 5.00 -19.15
C SER A 175 -13.59 3.70 -19.47
N LEU A 176 -12.34 3.53 -19.04
CA LEU A 176 -11.53 2.35 -19.39
C LEU A 176 -11.41 1.29 -18.28
N ALA A 177 -12.00 1.51 -17.11
CA ALA A 177 -11.88 0.57 -15.98
C ALA A 177 -13.09 -0.38 -15.81
N SER A 178 -14.12 -0.33 -16.66
CA SER A 178 -15.35 -1.12 -16.45
C SER A 178 -15.77 -2.05 -17.60
N GLN A 179 -14.98 -2.23 -18.65
CA GLN A 179 -15.26 -3.23 -19.69
C GLN A 179 -14.04 -4.12 -19.90
N GLY A 180 -14.08 -5.33 -19.34
CA GLY A 180 -13.00 -6.32 -19.43
C GLY A 180 -12.94 -7.03 -20.78
N LEU A 181 -11.84 -7.77 -21.00
CA LEU A 181 -11.76 -9.01 -21.80
C LEU A 181 -10.28 -9.40 -22.01
N CYS A 182 -9.83 -10.45 -21.32
CA CYS A 182 -9.06 -11.53 -21.93
C CYS A 182 -9.05 -12.71 -20.97
N ALA A 183 -10.03 -13.58 -21.18
CA ALA A 183 -9.90 -14.99 -20.88
C ALA A 183 -8.77 -15.56 -21.76
N VAL A 184 -7.87 -16.35 -21.17
CA VAL A 184 -7.20 -17.43 -21.89
C VAL A 184 -7.32 -18.66 -20.98
N ARG A 185 -8.28 -19.51 -21.34
CA ARG A 185 -8.15 -20.95 -21.16
C ARG A 185 -7.10 -21.41 -22.16
N ASP A 186 -6.11 -22.15 -21.68
CA ASP A 186 -5.88 -23.55 -22.07
C ASP A 186 -5.19 -24.25 -20.89
#